data_AF-A0A432I3L1-F1
#
_entry.id   AF-A0A432I3L1-F1
#
_cell.length_a   1.000
_cell.length_b   1.000
_cell.length_c   1.000
_cell.angle_alpha   90.00
_cell.angle_beta   90.00
_cell.angle_gamma   90.00
#
_symmetry.space_group_name_H-M   'P 1'
#
loop_
_entity.id
_entity.type
_entity.pdbx_description
1 polymer ?
#
loop_
_entity_poly.entity_id
_entity_poly.type
_entity_poly.pdbx_seq_one_letter_code
_entity_poly.pdbx_strand_id
1 'polypeptide(L)'
;MKYTYHPKVSEDLGRFGLRPRPTTPPALAKEFVNDLYRYELRTLRARLVAREIPRQGYSDRVVELRKKYFLLSIRLDLWAKADGT
;
A
#
# COMPACT_ATOMS: atom_id res chain seq x y z
N MET A 1 11.87 20.53 3.59
CA MET A 1 10.42 20.37 3.75
C MET A 1 10.17 19.28 4.78
N LYS A 2 9.30 19.53 5.77
CA LYS A 2 8.84 18.51 6.73
C LYS A 2 7.38 18.18 6.45
N TYR A 3 6.97 16.98 6.85
CA TYR A 3 5.64 16.42 6.63
C TYR A 3 5.09 15.90 7.96
N THR A 4 3.86 16.31 8.26
CA THR A 4 3.07 15.75 9.35
C THR A 4 2.10 14.72 8.78
N TYR A 5 2.41 13.44 8.98
CA TYR A 5 1.56 12.32 8.53
C TYR A 5 0.31 12.20 9.39
N HIS A 6 -0.82 11.88 8.75
CA HIS A 6 -2.05 11.57 9.44
C HIS A 6 -1.86 10.31 10.30
N PRO A 7 -2.27 10.28 11.59
CA PRO A 7 -1.99 9.16 12.48
C PRO A 7 -2.47 7.81 11.95
N LYS A 8 -3.67 7.77 11.35
CA LYS A 8 -4.21 6.55 10.75
C LYS A 8 -3.36 6.05 9.57
N VAL A 9 -2.84 6.97 8.76
CA VAL A 9 -1.98 6.61 7.62
C VAL A 9 -0.64 6.08 8.14
N SER A 10 -0.07 6.68 9.18
CA SER A 10 1.14 6.14 9.83
C SER A 10 0.94 4.73 10.38
N GLU A 11 -0.21 4.45 11.00
CA GLU A 11 -0.56 3.10 11.47
C GLU A 11 -0.66 2.10 10.32
N ASP A 12 -1.39 2.44 9.25
CA ASP A 12 -1.57 1.57 8.10
C ASP A 12 -0.25 1.34 7.35
N LEU A 13 0.59 2.37 7.21
CA LEU A 13 1.95 2.24 6.67
C LEU A 13 2.81 1.31 7.52
N GLY A 14 2.68 1.35 8.85
CA GLY A 14 3.34 0.42 9.77
C GLY A 14 3.00 -1.05 9.47
N ARG A 15 1.76 -1.34 9.08
CA ARG A 15 1.31 -2.69 8.68
C ARG A 15 1.96 -3.17 7.37
N PHE A 16 2.43 -2.24 6.53
CA PHE A 16 3.25 -2.53 5.33
C PHE A 16 4.76 -2.51 5.61
N GLY A 17 5.17 -2.38 6.88
CA GLY A 17 6.58 -2.32 7.28
C GLY A 17 7.23 -0.94 7.11
N LEU A 18 6.46 0.10 6.85
CA LEU A 18 6.96 1.46 6.69
C LEU A 18 6.83 2.28 7.98
N ARG A 19 7.88 3.04 8.29
CA ARG A 19 7.86 4.09 9.32
C ARG A 19 8.41 5.38 8.70
N PRO A 20 7.57 6.16 8.00
CA PRO A 20 8.03 7.40 7.37
C PRO A 20 8.50 8.40 8.44
N ARG A 21 9.60 9.09 8.15
CA ARG A 21 10.09 10.20 8.97
C ARG A 21 9.37 11.49 8.57
N PRO A 22 9.41 12.54 9.39
CA PRO A 22 8.91 13.86 8.98
C PRO A 22 9.58 14.40 7.70
N THR A 23 10.74 13.87 7.30
CA THR A 23 11.41 14.25 6.04
C THR A 23 11.11 13.31 4.87
N THR A 24 10.35 12.23 5.09
CA THR A 24 9.94 11.30 4.04
C THR A 24 8.78 11.93 3.26
N PRO A 25 8.89 12.14 1.94
CA PRO A 25 7.78 12.61 1.14
C PRO A 25 6.64 11.57 1.11
N PRO A 26 5.36 11.98 1.25
CA PRO A 26 4.24 11.03 1.18
C PRO A 26 4.14 10.32 -0.17
N ALA A 27 4.59 10.96 -1.26
CA ALA A 27 4.68 10.34 -2.58
C ALA A 27 5.62 9.12 -2.59
N LEU A 28 6.79 9.23 -1.95
CA LEU A 28 7.77 8.14 -1.86
C LEU A 28 7.22 6.96 -1.04
N ALA A 29 6.53 7.25 0.07
CA ALA A 29 5.86 6.21 0.85
C ALA A 29 4.75 5.49 0.04
N LYS A 30 3.96 6.24 -0.74
CA LYS A 30 2.91 5.66 -1.58
C LYS A 30 3.46 4.82 -2.72
N GLU A 31 4.57 5.24 -3.33
CA GLU A 31 5.28 4.46 -4.35
C GLU A 31 5.71 3.08 -3.81
N PHE A 32 6.34 3.05 -2.63
CA PHE A 32 6.71 1.78 -1.98
C PHE A 32 5.51 0.86 -1.77
N VAL A 33 4.40 1.39 -1.22
CA VAL A 33 3.18 0.58 -0.98
C VAL A 33 2.62 0.05 -2.30
N ASN A 34 2.68 0.84 -3.36
CA ASN A 34 2.22 0.46 -4.69
C ASN A 34 3.08 -0.65 -5.32
N ASP A 35 4.39 -0.61 -5.12
CA ASP A 35 5.29 -1.67 -5.59
C ASP A 35 5.11 -2.97 -4.81
N LEU A 36 4.91 -2.88 -3.48
CA LEU A 36 4.53 -4.02 -2.66
C LEU A 36 3.21 -4.65 -3.13
N TYR A 37 2.20 -3.82 -3.41
CA TYR A 37 0.92 -4.28 -3.95
C TYR A 37 1.08 -5.02 -5.29
N ARG A 38 1.86 -4.46 -6.23
CA ARG A 38 2.14 -5.08 -7.52
C ARG A 38 2.90 -6.39 -7.36
N TYR A 39 3.85 -6.46 -6.43
CA TYR A 39 4.55 -7.69 -6.10
C TYR A 39 3.58 -8.76 -5.60
N GLU A 40 2.72 -8.45 -4.62
CA GLU A 40 1.75 -9.42 -4.09
C GLU A 40 0.74 -9.88 -5.15
N LEU A 41 0.32 -9.00 -6.08
CA LEU A 41 -0.51 -9.38 -7.23
C LEU A 41 0.21 -10.37 -8.17
N ARG A 42 1.48 -10.09 -8.50
CA ARG A 42 2.29 -10.98 -9.36
C ARG A 42 2.48 -12.34 -8.69
N THR A 43 2.76 -12.35 -7.39
CA THR A 43 2.88 -13.58 -6.60
C THR A 43 1.56 -14.35 -6.61
N LEU A 44 0.42 -13.71 -6.35
CA LEU A 44 -0.88 -14.37 -6.38
C LEU A 44 -1.17 -15.00 -7.75
N ARG A 45 -0.86 -14.29 -8.84
CA ARG A 45 -0.98 -14.81 -10.21
C ARG A 45 -0.04 -15.98 -10.46
N ALA A 46 1.22 -15.90 -10.01
CA ALA A 46 2.20 -16.97 -10.17
C ALA A 46 1.73 -18.26 -9.49
N ARG A 47 1.18 -18.17 -8.28
CA ARG A 47 0.60 -19.31 -7.55
C ARG A 47 -0.59 -19.95 -8.28
N LEU A 48 -1.43 -19.13 -8.92
CA LEU A 48 -2.51 -19.65 -9.77
C LEU A 48 -1.95 -20.43 -10.97
N VAL A 49 -0.96 -19.86 -11.67
CA VAL A 49 -0.34 -20.50 -12.86
C VAL A 49 0.36 -21.80 -12.47
N ALA A 50 1.05 -21.82 -11.33
CA ALA A 50 1.68 -23.00 -10.75
C ALA A 50 0.67 -24.02 -10.17
N ARG A 51 -0.65 -23.72 -10.23
CA ARG A 51 -1.74 -24.55 -9.68
C ARG A 51 -1.65 -24.80 -8.17
N GLU A 52 -0.91 -23.97 -7.43
CA GLU A 52 -0.84 -24.01 -5.97
C GLU A 52 -2.14 -23.55 -5.29
N ILE A 53 -2.95 -22.78 -6.02
CA ILE A 53 -4.28 -22.34 -5.59
C ILE A 53 -5.30 -22.66 -6.67
N PRO A 54 -6.57 -22.93 -6.28
CA PRO A 54 -7.62 -23.18 -7.25
C PRO A 54 -7.95 -21.92 -8.06
N ARG A 55 -8.37 -22.11 -9.31
CA ARG A 55 -8.88 -21.03 -10.15
C ARG A 55 -10.20 -20.45 -9.61
N GLN A 56 -11.02 -21.28 -8.99
CA GLN A 56 -12.27 -20.85 -8.35
C GLN A 56 -11.94 -19.93 -7.16
N GLY A 57 -12.60 -18.77 -7.12
CA GLY A 57 -12.37 -17.75 -6.11
C GLY A 57 -11.05 -16.98 -6.28
N TYR A 58 -10.38 -17.06 -7.45
CA TYR A 58 -9.21 -16.22 -7.72
C TYR A 58 -9.59 -14.73 -7.70
N SER A 59 -10.72 -14.36 -8.31
CA SER A 59 -11.23 -12.99 -8.29
C SER A 59 -11.46 -12.48 -6.87
N ASP A 60 -12.04 -13.30 -6.00
CA ASP A 60 -12.27 -12.92 -4.60
C ASP A 60 -10.95 -12.69 -3.86
N ARG A 61 -9.93 -13.52 -4.09
CA ARG A 61 -8.58 -13.32 -3.53
C ARG A 61 -7.94 -12.01 -4.01
N VAL A 62 -8.15 -11.63 -5.26
CA VAL A 62 -7.69 -10.32 -5.79
C VAL A 62 -8.44 -9.17 -5.13
N VAL A 63 -9.75 -9.31 -4.87
CA VAL A 63 -10.56 -8.31 -4.17
C VAL A 63 -10.09 -8.15 -2.73
N GLU A 64 -9.87 -9.24 -2.00
CA GLU A 64 -9.34 -9.18 -0.63
C GLU A 64 -7.96 -8.54 -0.59
N LEU A 65 -7.10 -8.83 -1.58
CA LEU A 65 -5.82 -8.14 -1.71
C LEU A 65 -6.01 -6.64 -1.93
N ARG A 66 -6.92 -6.22 -2.81
CA ARG A 66 -7.21 -4.79 -3.02
C ARG A 66 -7.70 -4.10 -1.75
N LYS A 67 -8.54 -4.77 -0.94
CA LYS A 67 -9.02 -4.24 0.35
C LYS A 67 -7.86 -4.03 1.32
N LYS A 68 -6.89 -4.96 1.39
CA LYS A 68 -5.65 -4.80 2.18
C LYS A 68 -4.90 -3.51 1.82
N TYR A 69 -4.86 -3.15 0.53
CA TYR A 69 -4.20 -1.94 0.03
C TYR A 69 -5.13 -0.75 -0.19
N PHE A 70 -6.26 -0.66 0.53
CA PHE A 70 -7.21 0.46 0.42
C PHE A 70 -6.55 1.83 0.54
N LEU A 71 -5.48 1.95 1.33
CA LEU A 71 -4.68 3.16 1.47
C LEU A 71 -4.23 3.75 0.12
N LEU A 72 -3.96 2.92 -0.90
CA LEU A 72 -3.60 3.38 -2.26
C LEU A 72 -4.72 4.15 -2.96
N SER A 73 -5.98 3.96 -2.58
CA SER A 73 -7.12 4.74 -3.10
C SER A 73 -7.23 6.15 -2.49
N ILE A 74 -6.52 6.41 -1.39
CA ILE A 74 -6.56 7.71 -0.69
C ILE A 74 -5.61 8.69 -1.37
N ARG A 75 -6.07 9.94 -1.57
CA ARG A 75 -5.27 11.03 -2.14
C ARG A 75 -4.09 11.41 -1.23
N LEU A 76 -2.95 11.78 -1.81
CA LEU A 76 -1.70 12.05 -1.07
C LEU A 76 -1.80 13.23 -0.09
N ASP A 77 -2.61 14.24 -0.39
CA ASP A 77 -2.83 15.39 0.49
C ASP A 77 -3.59 15.03 1.77
N LEU A 78 -4.25 13.87 1.79
CA LEU A 78 -4.85 13.28 2.99
C LEU A 78 -3.89 12.37 3.77
N TRP A 79 -2.72 12.04 3.18
CA TRP A 79 -1.72 11.21 3.86
C TRP A 79 -0.86 12.03 4.80
N ALA A 80 -0.40 13.18 4.36
CA ALA A 80 0.43 14.07 5.13
C ALA A 80 0.25 15.50 4.66
N LYS A 81 0.35 16.45 5.59
CA LYS A 81 0.46 17.87 5.28
C LYS A 81 1.93 18.24 5.25
N ALA A 82 2.33 19.05 4.28
CA ALA A 82 3.62 19.70 4.34
C ALA A 82 3.56 20.81 5.38
N ASP A 83 4.53 20.84 6.28
CA ASP A 83 4.72 21.98 7.17
C ASP A 83 5.24 23.13 6.31
N GLY A 84 4.52 24.24 6.28
CA GLY A 84 4.83 25.39 5.42
C GLY A 84 6.26 25.90 5.61
N THR A 85 6.89 26.30 4.51
CA THR A 85 8.10 27.14 4.51
C THR A 85 7.73 28.54 4.98
#